data_AF-A0A3M8G206-F1
#
_entry.id   AF-A0A3M8G206-F1
#
_cell.length_a   1.000
_cell.length_b   1.000
_cell.length_c   1.000
_cell.angle_alpha   90.00
_cell.angle_beta   90.00
_cell.angle_gamma   90.00
#
_symmetry.space_group_name_H-M   'P 1'
#
loop_
_entity.id
_entity.type
_entity.pdbx_description
1 polymer ?
#
loop_
_entity_poly.entity_id
_entity_poly.type
_entity_poly.pdbx_seq_one_letter_code
_entity_poly.pdbx_strand_id
1 'polypeptide(L)'
;MNYTQNFFYLCKTPLSAEGPSDVEIITKAEKNEDFPRVFKEFEKLRSHAFNKDNIYSVVRADDIFELIRTSSDKLAKEEAYEKAQPEIITNLQHRVMQGKDANAKAILKEVYDIEA
;
A
#
# COMPACT_ATOMS: atom_id res chain seq x y z
N MET A 1 -11.63 19.87 -24.25
CA MET A 1 -10.61 19.24 -23.37
C MET A 1 -11.27 19.07 -22.01
N ASN A 2 -11.70 17.86 -21.65
CA ASN A 2 -12.30 17.62 -20.33
C ASN A 2 -11.16 17.62 -19.31
N TYR A 3 -11.02 18.70 -18.55
CA TYR A 3 -10.01 18.79 -17.50
C TYR A 3 -10.48 17.96 -16.31
N THR A 4 -9.89 16.78 -16.12
CA THR A 4 -10.11 15.98 -14.92
C THR A 4 -9.15 16.46 -13.85
N GLN A 5 -9.69 17.03 -12.77
CA GLN A 5 -8.88 17.44 -11.64
C GLN A 5 -8.36 16.20 -10.90
N ASN A 6 -7.04 16.11 -10.75
CA ASN A 6 -6.38 15.07 -9.96
C ASN A 6 -5.97 15.61 -8.60
N PHE A 7 -6.05 14.75 -7.59
CA PHE A 7 -5.62 14.98 -6.21
C PHE A 7 -4.54 13.98 -5.84
N PHE A 8 -3.74 14.30 -4.82
CA PHE A 8 -2.81 13.35 -4.23
C PHE A 8 -3.48 12.67 -3.04
N TYR A 9 -3.63 11.36 -3.09
CA TYR A 9 -4.18 10.51 -2.05
C TYR A 9 -3.05 9.80 -1.33
N LEU A 10 -3.06 9.83 -0.01
CA LEU A 10 -2.25 8.95 0.83
C LEU A 10 -3.08 7.71 1.15
N CYS A 11 -2.70 6.61 0.53
CA CYS A 11 -3.34 5.31 0.70
C CYS A 11 -2.52 4.45 1.65
N LYS A 12 -3.23 3.62 2.41
CA LYS A 12 -2.70 2.58 3.29
C LYS A 12 -3.25 1.25 2.81
N THR A 13 -2.37 0.34 2.44
CA THR A 13 -2.71 -1.02 2.00
C THR A 13 -2.17 -2.02 3.01
N PRO A 14 -3.04 -2.79 3.70
CA PRO A 14 -2.61 -3.87 4.56
C PRO A 14 -1.82 -4.94 3.80
N LEU A 15 -0.84 -5.57 4.45
CA LEU A 15 -0.06 -6.67 3.86
C LEU A 15 -0.84 -7.98 3.68
N SER A 16 -2.10 -8.00 4.11
CA SER A 16 -3.07 -9.07 3.86
C SER A 16 -4.24 -8.59 3.00
N ALA A 17 -4.10 -7.46 2.29
CA ALA A 17 -5.13 -6.98 1.39
C ALA A 17 -5.37 -7.99 0.27
N GLU A 18 -6.64 -8.25 -0.01
CA GLU A 18 -7.11 -9.15 -1.06
C GLU A 18 -7.64 -8.36 -2.27
N GLY A 19 -7.91 -7.08 -2.08
CA GLY A 19 -8.33 -6.19 -3.16
C GLY A 19 -8.35 -4.69 -2.82
N PRO A 20 -8.77 -3.85 -3.78
CA PRO A 20 -8.91 -2.41 -3.57
C PRO A 20 -9.86 -2.02 -2.43
N SER A 21 -10.79 -2.89 -2.05
CA SER A 21 -11.69 -2.67 -0.92
C SER A 21 -10.96 -2.52 0.41
N ASP A 22 -9.81 -3.18 0.56
CA ASP A 22 -9.03 -3.21 1.79
C ASP A 22 -8.09 -2.01 1.92
N VAL A 23 -7.97 -1.21 0.85
CA VAL A 23 -7.18 0.02 0.86
C VAL A 23 -7.93 1.12 1.59
N GLU A 24 -7.27 1.72 2.57
CA GLU A 24 -7.75 2.88 3.31
C GLU A 24 -7.14 4.16 2.73
N ILE A 25 -7.95 5.21 2.53
CA ILE A 25 -7.44 6.54 2.21
C ILE A 25 -7.29 7.28 3.54
N ILE A 26 -6.04 7.53 3.94
CA ILE A 26 -5.72 8.22 5.20
C ILE A 26 -6.05 9.70 5.09
N THR A 27 -5.60 10.32 3.99
CA THR A 27 -5.86 11.73 3.70
C THR A 27 -5.65 11.99 2.20
N LYS A 28 -6.06 13.18 1.75
CA LYS A 28 -5.76 13.66 0.39
C LYS A 28 -5.40 15.14 0.42
N ALA A 29 -4.60 15.56 -0.54
CA ALA A 29 -4.32 16.96 -0.80
C ALA A 29 -5.43 17.52 -1.69
N GLU A 30 -6.34 18.31 -1.10
CA GLU A 30 -7.42 18.94 -1.86
C GLU A 30 -6.92 20.10 -2.75
N LYS A 31 -5.75 20.66 -2.40
CA LYS A 31 -5.07 21.75 -3.10
C LYS A 31 -3.57 21.49 -3.16
N ASN A 32 -2.87 22.18 -4.06
CA ASN A 32 -1.42 22.02 -4.23
C ASN A 32 -0.64 22.42 -2.97
N GLU A 33 -1.11 23.44 -2.24
CA GLU A 33 -0.49 23.93 -1.00
C GLU A 33 -0.59 22.91 0.14
N ASP A 34 -1.48 21.93 0.01
CA ASP A 34 -1.72 20.88 0.99
C ASP A 34 -0.81 19.65 0.77
N PHE A 35 -0.19 19.54 -0.40
CA PHE A 35 0.71 18.43 -0.73
C PHE A 35 1.85 18.25 0.28
N PRO A 36 2.57 19.31 0.74
CA PRO A 36 3.62 19.15 1.73
C PRO A 36 3.16 18.51 3.05
N ARG A 37 1.91 18.77 3.48
CA ARG A 37 1.33 18.13 4.68
C ARG A 37 1.18 16.63 4.46
N VAL A 38 0.55 16.26 3.35
CA VAL A 38 0.30 14.85 2.97
C VAL A 38 1.61 14.09 2.76
N PHE A 39 2.59 14.72 2.09
CA PHE A 39 3.90 14.12 1.88
C PHE A 39 4.64 13.89 3.20
N LYS A 40 4.61 14.85 4.14
CA LYS A 40 5.22 14.69 5.46
C LYS A 40 4.58 13.55 6.25
N GLU A 41 3.27 13.39 6.15
CA GLU A 41 2.54 12.29 6.79
C GLU A 41 2.92 10.93 6.19
N PHE A 42 3.02 10.86 4.85
CA PHE A 42 3.55 9.70 4.14
C PHE A 42 4.95 9.32 4.63
N GLU A 43 5.88 10.28 4.70
CA GLU A 43 7.25 10.02 5.16
C GLU A 43 7.30 9.51 6.61
N LYS A 44 6.47 10.08 7.48
CA LYS A 44 6.35 9.62 8.87
C LYS A 44 5.84 8.18 8.94
N LEU A 45 4.78 7.87 8.19
CA LEU A 45 4.13 6.56 8.22
C LEU A 45 4.99 5.46 7.64
N ARG A 46 5.84 5.72 6.65
CA ARG A 46 6.77 4.71 6.10
C ARG A 46 8.07 4.57 6.89
N SER A 47 8.36 5.50 7.81
CA SER A 47 9.68 5.61 8.45
C SER A 47 10.08 4.37 9.27
N HIS A 48 9.12 3.65 9.85
CA HIS A 48 9.37 2.44 10.63
C HIS A 48 9.91 1.28 9.80
N ALA A 49 9.62 1.26 8.50
CA ALA A 49 10.09 0.23 7.58
C ALA A 49 11.57 0.43 7.17
N PHE A 50 12.20 1.56 7.51
CA PHE A 50 13.61 1.82 7.23
C PHE A 50 14.53 1.24 8.32
N ASN A 51 15.64 0.63 7.91
CA ASN A 51 16.68 0.20 8.83
C ASN A 51 17.63 1.35 9.23
N LYS A 52 18.63 1.06 10.07
CA LYS A 52 19.64 2.04 10.52
C LYS A 52 20.47 2.65 9.38
N ASP A 53 20.51 1.98 8.23
CA ASP A 53 21.22 2.39 7.02
C ASP A 53 20.29 3.09 6.02
N ASN A 54 19.06 3.45 6.43
CA ASN A 54 18.01 4.04 5.58
C ASN A 54 17.61 3.19 4.37
N ILE A 55 17.68 1.87 4.50
CA ILE A 55 17.18 0.91 3.51
C ILE A 55 15.76 0.49 3.90
N TYR A 56 14.81 0.67 2.98
CA TYR A 56 13.42 0.25 3.15
C TYR A 56 13.29 -1.28 3.13
N SER A 57 12.50 -1.84 4.03
CA SER A 57 12.23 -3.28 4.11
C SER A 57 10.74 -3.56 4.25
N VAL A 58 10.17 -4.17 3.21
CA VAL A 58 8.76 -4.60 3.18
C VAL A 58 8.44 -5.59 4.31
N VAL A 59 9.39 -6.44 4.69
CA VAL A 59 9.22 -7.42 5.77
C VAL A 59 9.09 -6.75 7.16
N ARG A 60 9.56 -5.50 7.29
CA ARG A 60 9.45 -4.70 8.51
C ARG A 60 8.26 -3.74 8.49
N ALA A 61 7.67 -3.52 7.32
CA ALA A 61 6.48 -2.70 7.20
C ALA A 61 5.30 -3.48 7.80
N ASP A 62 4.49 -2.82 8.63
CA ASP A 62 3.20 -3.34 9.06
C ASP A 62 2.13 -3.16 7.97
N ASP A 63 2.24 -2.06 7.21
CA ASP A 63 1.33 -1.65 6.14
C ASP A 63 2.13 -0.97 5.03
N ILE A 64 1.63 -1.01 3.80
CA ILE A 64 2.20 -0.32 2.65
C ILE A 64 1.52 1.05 2.52
N PHE A 65 2.33 2.12 2.50
CA PHE A 65 1.83 3.47 2.30
C PHE A 65 2.22 3.94 0.91
N GLU A 66 1.29 4.53 0.19
CA GLU A 66 1.49 5.01 -1.18
C GLU A 66 0.88 6.38 -1.41
N LEU A 67 1.54 7.19 -2.23
CA LEU A 67 1.00 8.47 -2.72
C LEU A 67 0.51 8.31 -4.15
N ILE A 68 -0.81 8.35 -4.33
CA ILE A 68 -1.46 8.13 -5.62
C ILE A 68 -2.03 9.45 -6.15
N ARG A 69 -1.74 9.77 -7.42
CA ARG A 69 -2.25 10.98 -8.07
C ARG A 69 -3.36 10.63 -9.06
N THR A 70 -4.61 10.83 -8.67
CA THR A 70 -5.76 10.43 -9.48
C THR A 70 -6.99 11.32 -9.24
N SER A 71 -8.09 11.05 -9.93
CA SER A 71 -9.29 11.90 -9.93
C SER A 71 -10.38 11.49 -8.94
N SER A 72 -10.31 10.29 -8.35
CA SER A 72 -11.32 9.81 -7.41
C SER A 72 -10.75 8.82 -6.40
N ASP A 73 -11.40 8.72 -5.25
CA ASP A 73 -11.12 7.77 -4.19
C ASP A 73 -11.10 6.32 -4.70
N LYS A 74 -12.02 5.96 -5.61
CA LYS A 74 -12.07 4.61 -6.19
C LYS A 74 -10.79 4.27 -6.95
N LEU A 75 -10.39 5.15 -7.88
CA LEU A 75 -9.15 4.96 -8.65
C LEU A 75 -7.92 4.97 -7.75
N ALA A 76 -7.95 5.76 -6.66
CA ALA A 76 -6.84 5.85 -5.73
C ALA A 76 -6.60 4.52 -5.01
N LYS A 77 -7.68 3.83 -4.64
CA LYS A 77 -7.63 2.51 -4.03
C LYS A 77 -7.19 1.43 -5.02
N GLU A 78 -7.70 1.47 -6.25
CA GLU A 78 -7.32 0.52 -7.31
C GLU A 78 -5.82 0.60 -7.62
N GLU A 79 -5.30 1.81 -7.85
CA GLU A 79 -3.88 2.02 -8.18
C GLU A 79 -2.96 1.76 -6.97
N ALA A 80 -3.39 2.09 -5.75
CA ALA A 80 -2.65 1.76 -4.53
C ALA A 80 -2.56 0.25 -4.31
N TYR A 81 -3.64 -0.49 -4.55
CA TYR A 81 -3.62 -1.95 -4.44
C TYR A 81 -2.70 -2.57 -5.50
N GLU A 82 -2.83 -2.15 -6.76
CA GLU A 82 -2.00 -2.64 -7.88
C GLU A 82 -0.50 -2.43 -7.60
N LYS A 83 -0.12 -1.25 -7.12
CA LYS A 83 1.29 -0.97 -6.76
C LYS A 83 1.79 -1.79 -5.59
N ALA A 84 0.93 -2.09 -4.62
CA ALA A 84 1.27 -2.82 -3.41
C ALA A 84 1.35 -4.35 -3.59
N GLN A 85 0.86 -4.91 -4.71
CA GLN A 85 0.81 -6.36 -4.92
C GLN A 85 2.16 -7.07 -4.77
N PRO A 86 3.28 -6.58 -5.35
CA PRO A 86 4.57 -7.25 -5.21
C PRO A 86 5.01 -7.36 -3.74
N GLU A 87 4.82 -6.29 -2.99
CA GLU A 87 5.13 -6.22 -1.56
C GLU A 87 4.23 -7.13 -0.72
N ILE A 88 2.92 -7.17 -1.00
CA ILE A 88 1.96 -8.07 -0.34
C ILE A 88 2.38 -9.51 -0.57
N ILE A 89 2.59 -9.93 -1.82
CA ILE A 89 2.99 -11.30 -2.17
C ILE A 89 4.29 -11.68 -1.45
N THR A 90 5.29 -10.79 -1.48
CA THR A 90 6.58 -11.01 -0.81
C THR A 90 6.40 -11.22 0.70
N ASN A 91 5.55 -10.42 1.35
CA ASN A 91 5.27 -10.56 2.78
C ASN A 91 4.54 -11.87 3.09
N LEU A 92 3.51 -12.20 2.32
CA LEU A 92 2.73 -13.44 2.49
C LEU A 92 3.62 -14.67 2.34
N GLN A 93 4.50 -14.71 1.33
CA GLN A 93 5.46 -15.80 1.15
C GLN A 93 6.40 -15.91 2.36
N HIS A 94 6.92 -14.79 2.85
CA HIS A 94 7.74 -14.76 4.06
C HIS A 94 7.01 -15.33 5.29
N ARG A 95 5.73 -14.98 5.49
CA ARG A 95 4.90 -15.49 6.60
C ARG A 95 4.67 -17.00 6.50
N VAL A 96 4.40 -17.51 5.29
CA VAL A 96 4.27 -18.95 5.04
C VAL A 96 5.58 -19.66 5.37
N MET A 97 6.72 -19.12 4.93
CA MET A 97 8.04 -19.70 5.21
C MET A 97 8.40 -19.72 6.70
N GLN A 98 8.08 -18.65 7.45
CA GLN A 98 8.47 -18.52 8.86
C GLN A 98 7.58 -19.28 9.83
N GLY A 99 6.29 -19.45 9.53
CA GLY A 99 5.33 -19.97 10.51
C GLY A 99 4.27 -20.91 9.95
N LYS A 100 4.31 -21.29 8.66
CA LYS A 100 3.23 -22.00 7.97
C LYS A 100 1.86 -21.32 8.17
N ASP A 101 1.85 -20.00 8.11
CA ASP A 101 0.64 -19.19 8.28
C ASP A 101 -0.44 -19.63 7.25
N ALA A 102 -1.47 -20.30 7.75
CA ALA A 102 -2.53 -20.87 6.92
C ALA A 102 -3.36 -19.78 6.23
N ASN A 103 -3.50 -18.61 6.85
CA ASN A 103 -4.20 -17.48 6.24
C ASN A 103 -3.37 -16.90 5.08
N ALA A 104 -2.07 -16.68 5.30
CA ALA A 104 -1.20 -16.20 4.24
C ALA A 104 -1.12 -17.17 3.04
N LYS A 105 -1.13 -18.48 3.32
CA LYS A 105 -1.21 -19.51 2.27
C LYS A 105 -2.55 -19.49 1.51
N ALA A 106 -3.66 -19.27 2.21
CA ALA A 106 -4.97 -19.15 1.59
C ALA A 106 -5.03 -17.93 0.67
N ILE A 107 -4.59 -16.76 1.13
CA ILE A 107 -4.56 -15.53 0.33
C ILE A 107 -3.69 -15.69 -0.92
N LEU A 108 -2.47 -16.25 -0.78
CA LEU A 108 -1.59 -16.51 -1.93
C LEU A 108 -2.27 -17.38 -2.98
N LYS A 109 -2.99 -18.43 -2.56
CA LYS A 109 -3.66 -19.35 -3.46
C LYS A 109 -4.94 -18.76 -4.07
N GLU A 110 -5.81 -18.18 -3.26
CA GLU A 110 -7.17 -17.78 -3.66
C GLU A 110 -7.20 -16.43 -4.38
N VAL A 111 -6.31 -15.51 -4.01
CA VAL A 111 -6.27 -14.15 -4.57
C VAL A 111 -5.23 -14.04 -5.67
N TYR A 112 -4.05 -14.63 -5.48
CA TYR A 112 -2.90 -14.44 -6.37
C TYR A 112 -2.56 -15.66 -7.24
N ASP A 113 -3.23 -16.81 -7.04
CA ASP A 113 -2.96 -18.08 -7.73
C ASP A 113 -1.49 -18.55 -7.60
N ILE A 114 -0.90 -18.32 -6.42
CA ILE A 114 0.47 -18.70 -6.07
C ILE A 114 0.44 -19.86 -5.07
N GLU A 115 1.05 -20.99 -5.43
CA GLU A 115 1.28 -22.10 -4.49
C GLU A 115 2.52 -21.83 -3.61
N ALA A 116 2.33 -21.87 -2.29
CA ALA A 116 3.37 -21.67 -1.27
C ALA A 116 3.27 -22.70 -0.13
#